data_AF-A0A960HMJ9-F1
#
_entry.id   AF-A0A960HMJ9-F1
#
_cell.length_a   1.000
_cell.length_b   1.000
_cell.length_c   1.000
_cell.angle_alpha   90.00
_cell.angle_beta   90.00
_cell.angle_gamma   90.00
#
_symmetry.space_group_name_H-M   'P 1'
#
loop_
_entity.id
_entity.type
_entity.pdbx_description
1 polymer ?
#
loop_
_entity_poly.entity_id
_entity_poly.type
_entity_poly.pdbx_seq_one_letter_code
_entity_poly.pdbx_strand_id
1 'polypeptide(L)'
;RIEWWPPFLLACQLSIVYGYAAIQKFRISALRGDTIDWQLQGPLADVVGWSLLPVTLNLAGGVIEAFCAVGLWFGRTRPWAVAAGIVLHVGILGFVRGTGGLAFFGLVSLAIYPVYSVVSPPLARALRPEAERPVPSPA
;
A
#
# COMPACT_ATOMS: atom_id res chain seq x y z
N ARG A 1 24.01 3.34 -12.04
CA ARG A 1 23.53 3.09 -10.66
C ARG A 1 22.26 3.91 -10.48
N ILE A 2 21.20 3.36 -9.88
CA ILE A 2 19.96 4.12 -9.66
C ILE A 2 20.20 5.10 -8.52
N GLU A 3 19.88 6.38 -8.74
CA GLU A 3 19.96 7.44 -7.73
C GLU A 3 19.11 7.09 -6.50
N TRP A 4 19.47 7.59 -5.32
CA TRP A 4 18.81 7.18 -4.07
C TRP A 4 17.49 7.92 -3.83
N TRP A 5 17.36 9.15 -4.35
CA TRP A 5 16.22 10.02 -4.07
C TRP A 5 14.92 9.58 -4.77
N PRO A 6 14.88 9.02 -6.01
CA PRO A 6 13.60 8.65 -6.62
C PRO A 6 12.88 7.52 -5.87
N PRO A 7 13.52 6.39 -5.51
CA PRO A 7 12.90 5.34 -4.70
C PRO A 7 12.51 5.82 -3.30
N PHE A 8 13.23 6.81 -2.75
CA PHE A 8 12.87 7.45 -1.49
C PHE A 8 11.58 8.26 -1.61
N LEU A 9 11.44 9.11 -2.63
CA LEU A 9 10.22 9.87 -2.87
C LEU A 9 9.01 8.97 -3.13
N LEU A 10 9.19 7.89 -3.88
CA LEU A 10 8.15 6.87 -4.09
C LEU A 10 7.73 6.22 -2.77
N ALA A 11 8.68 5.93 -1.87
CA ALA A 11 8.38 5.41 -0.54
C ALA A 11 7.61 6.42 0.31
N CYS A 12 8.00 7.69 0.29
CA CYS A 12 7.25 8.76 0.95
C CYS A 12 5.82 8.86 0.42
N GLN A 13 5.64 8.88 -0.91
CA GLN A 13 4.33 8.96 -1.55
C GLN A 13 3.43 7.79 -1.11
N LEU A 14 3.90 6.55 -1.22
CA LEU A 14 3.14 5.37 -0.79
C LEU A 14 2.85 5.40 0.72
N SER A 15 3.79 5.88 1.53
CA SER A 15 3.58 5.99 2.98
C SER A 15 2.50 7.00 3.34
N ILE A 16 2.46 8.14 2.66
CA ILE A 16 1.42 9.15 2.84
C ILE A 16 0.07 8.60 2.42
N VAL A 17 -0.01 7.97 1.25
CA VAL A 17 -1.26 7.41 0.70
C VAL A 17 -1.80 6.30 1.60
N TYR A 18 -0.99 5.28 1.91
CA TYR A 18 -1.43 4.18 2.75
C TYR A 18 -1.64 4.60 4.21
N GLY A 19 -0.80 5.49 4.74
CA GLY A 19 -0.96 6.02 6.10
C GLY A 19 -2.27 6.79 6.25
N TYR A 20 -2.58 7.68 5.29
CA TYR A 20 -3.86 8.38 5.28
C TYR A 20 -5.05 7.43 5.13
N ALA A 21 -4.97 6.46 4.22
CA ALA A 21 -6.02 5.47 4.02
C ALA A 21 -6.28 4.63 5.29
N ALA A 22 -5.22 4.19 5.97
CA ALA A 22 -5.31 3.47 7.23
C ALA A 22 -6.02 4.31 8.31
N ILE A 23 -5.62 5.59 8.47
CA ILE A 23 -6.27 6.51 9.42
C ILE A 23 -7.77 6.63 9.14
N GLN A 24 -8.17 6.74 7.86
CA GLN A 24 -9.60 6.82 7.52
C GLN A 24 -10.35 5.54 7.89
N LYS A 25 -9.74 4.37 7.75
CA LYS A 25 -10.35 3.07 8.10
C LYS A 25 -10.49 2.83 9.60
N PHE A 26 -9.74 3.55 10.46
CA PHE A 26 -9.87 3.49 11.92
C PHE A 26 -10.84 4.53 12.52
N ARG A 27 -11.52 5.33 11.69
CA ARG A 27 -12.58 6.23 12.18
C ARG A 27 -13.78 5.43 12.67
N ILE A 28 -14.47 5.94 13.70
CA ILE A 28 -15.65 5.27 14.29
C ILE A 28 -16.71 4.91 13.24
N SER A 29 -16.95 5.78 12.26
CA SER A 29 -17.87 5.53 11.14
C SER A 29 -17.43 4.37 10.24
N ALA A 30 -16.12 4.17 10.06
CA ALA A 30 -15.57 3.07 9.28
C ALA A 30 -15.61 1.76 10.09
N LEU A 31 -15.33 1.82 11.39
CA LEU A 31 -15.41 0.67 12.30
C LEU A 31 -16.82 0.08 12.43
N ARG A 32 -17.86 0.88 12.17
CA ARG A 32 -19.25 0.43 12.12
C ARG A 32 -19.63 -0.26 10.81
N GLY A 33 -18.78 -0.19 9.79
CA GLY A 33 -19.05 -0.75 8.46
C GLY A 33 -19.75 0.22 7.49
N ASP A 34 -20.28 1.35 7.98
CA ASP A 34 -21.07 2.32 7.22
C ASP A 34 -20.39 2.85 5.95
N THR A 35 -19.06 2.79 5.91
CA THR A 35 -18.26 3.39 4.83
C THR A 35 -18.15 2.50 3.58
N ILE A 36 -18.19 1.18 3.75
CA ILE A 36 -17.87 0.19 2.70
C ILE A 36 -19.06 -0.71 2.36
N ASP A 37 -20.09 -0.77 3.21
CA ASP A 37 -21.21 -1.71 3.05
C ASP A 37 -21.91 -1.61 1.69
N TRP A 38 -22.20 -0.38 1.23
CA TRP A 38 -22.80 -0.15 -0.09
C TRP A 38 -21.87 -0.48 -1.27
N GLN A 39 -20.56 -0.54 -1.03
CA GLN A 39 -19.55 -0.81 -2.05
C GLN A 39 -19.25 -2.32 -2.20
N LEU A 40 -19.55 -3.13 -1.18
CA LEU A 40 -19.30 -4.58 -1.14
C LEU A 40 -20.33 -5.38 -1.93
N GLN A 41 -20.36 -5.14 -3.24
CA GLN A 41 -21.23 -5.82 -4.19
C GLN A 41 -20.42 -6.45 -5.33
N GLY A 42 -19.16 -6.78 -5.06
CA GLY A 42 -18.29 -7.46 -6.01
C GLY A 42 -18.52 -8.97 -6.04
N PRO A 43 -17.98 -9.69 -7.04
CA PRO A 43 -18.19 -11.12 -7.21
C PRO A 43 -17.82 -11.97 -6.00
N LEU A 44 -16.80 -11.58 -5.23
CA LEU A 44 -16.41 -12.29 -4.01
C LEU A 44 -17.29 -11.97 -2.81
N ALA A 45 -17.92 -10.79 -2.78
CA ALA A 45 -18.82 -10.41 -1.69
C ALA A 45 -20.08 -11.31 -1.69
N ASP A 46 -20.64 -11.57 -2.88
CA ASP A 46 -21.81 -12.43 -3.07
C ASP A 46 -21.56 -13.88 -2.63
N VAL A 47 -20.32 -14.36 -2.76
CA VAL A 47 -19.94 -15.73 -2.39
C VAL A 47 -19.73 -15.88 -0.89
N VAL A 48 -19.15 -14.88 -0.23
CA VAL A 48 -18.78 -14.99 1.19
C VAL A 48 -20.00 -14.82 2.10
N GLY A 49 -20.93 -13.88 1.80
CA GLY A 49 -22.22 -13.78 2.48
C GLY A 49 -22.19 -13.54 4.01
N TRP A 50 -21.06 -13.13 4.58
CA TRP A 50 -20.91 -12.95 6.04
C TRP A 50 -21.40 -11.58 6.51
N SER A 51 -22.23 -11.54 7.55
CA SER A 51 -22.75 -10.29 8.13
C SER A 51 -21.67 -9.37 8.71
N LEU A 52 -20.50 -9.91 9.10
CA LEU A 52 -19.36 -9.14 9.61
C LEU A 52 -18.34 -8.77 8.53
N LEU A 53 -18.56 -9.17 7.27
CA LEU A 53 -17.62 -8.95 6.17
C LEU A 53 -17.18 -7.48 6.03
N PRO A 54 -18.07 -6.46 6.10
CA PRO A 54 -17.67 -5.06 5.96
C PRO A 54 -16.68 -4.61 7.04
N VAL A 55 -16.98 -4.94 8.30
CA VAL A 55 -16.13 -4.57 9.45
C VAL A 55 -14.79 -5.30 9.37
N THR A 56 -14.80 -6.59 9.05
CA THR A 56 -13.58 -7.39 8.92
C THR A 56 -12.68 -6.89 7.80
N LEU A 57 -13.22 -6.62 6.61
CA LEU A 57 -12.44 -6.12 5.47
C LEU A 57 -11.92 -4.72 5.73
N ASN A 58 -12.71 -3.86 6.37
CA ASN A 58 -12.27 -2.51 6.72
C ASN A 58 -11.11 -2.54 7.73
N LEU A 59 -11.21 -3.36 8.79
CA LEU A 59 -10.13 -3.53 9.77
C LEU A 59 -8.88 -4.16 9.16
N ALA A 60 -9.03 -5.27 8.43
CA ALA A 60 -7.92 -5.96 7.79
C ALA A 60 -7.22 -5.06 6.76
N GLY A 61 -7.99 -4.35 5.94
CA GLY A 61 -7.47 -3.37 4.99
C GLY A 61 -6.70 -2.25 5.69
N GLY A 62 -7.24 -1.69 6.77
CA GLY A 62 -6.57 -0.63 7.54
C GLY A 62 -5.25 -1.09 8.17
N VAL A 63 -5.21 -2.31 8.71
CA VAL A 63 -3.97 -2.91 9.24
C VAL A 63 -2.94 -3.15 8.13
N ILE A 64 -3.37 -3.68 6.98
CA ILE A 64 -2.47 -3.91 5.83
C ILE A 64 -1.93 -2.59 5.30
N GLU A 65 -2.75 -1.54 5.21
CA GLU A 65 -2.32 -0.22 4.77
C GLU A 65 -1.32 0.41 5.75
N ALA A 66 -1.59 0.35 7.05
CA ALA A 66 -0.65 0.81 8.08
C ALA A 66 0.68 0.03 7.99
N PHE A 67 0.61 -1.29 7.78
CA PHE A 67 1.78 -2.11 7.57
C PHE A 67 2.52 -1.74 6.28
N CYS A 68 1.84 -1.44 5.17
CA CYS A 68 2.49 -0.99 3.94
C CYS A 68 3.17 0.38 4.12
N ALA A 69 2.53 1.30 4.84
CA ALA A 69 3.05 2.64 5.09
C ALA A 69 4.40 2.65 5.82
N VAL A 70 4.65 1.65 6.67
CA VAL A 70 5.90 1.53 7.45
C VAL A 70 6.81 0.42 6.94
N GLY A 71 6.25 -0.71 6.55
CA GLY A 71 6.96 -1.94 6.21
C GLY A 71 7.83 -1.83 4.95
N LEU A 72 7.51 -0.92 4.02
CA LEU A 72 8.30 -0.67 2.81
C LEU A 72 9.67 -0.05 3.11
N TRP A 73 9.85 0.57 4.28
CA TRP A 73 11.09 1.25 4.66
C TRP A 73 12.22 0.29 5.08
N PHE A 74 11.86 -0.92 5.52
CA PHE A 74 12.82 -1.87 6.10
C PHE A 74 12.98 -3.10 5.20
N GLY A 75 14.23 -3.45 4.88
CA GLY A 75 14.52 -4.55 3.95
C GLY A 75 13.91 -5.89 4.36
N ARG A 76 13.79 -6.17 5.66
CA ARG A 76 13.24 -7.44 6.19
C ARG A 76 11.71 -7.54 6.06
N THR A 77 10.97 -6.44 6.21
CA THR A 77 9.50 -6.42 6.15
C THR A 77 8.96 -6.07 4.76
N ARG A 78 9.78 -5.44 3.92
CA ARG A 78 9.41 -5.02 2.57
C ARG A 78 8.79 -6.10 1.67
N PRO A 79 9.32 -7.33 1.53
CA PRO A 79 8.68 -8.33 0.67
C PRO A 79 7.27 -8.68 1.14
N TRP A 80 7.06 -8.70 2.47
CA TRP A 80 5.76 -8.91 3.07
C TRP A 80 4.82 -7.72 2.85
N ALA A 81 5.32 -6.49 2.94
CA ALA A 81 4.54 -5.29 2.65
C ALA A 81 4.09 -5.23 1.18
N VAL A 82 4.97 -5.61 0.25
CA VAL A 82 4.63 -5.75 -1.17
C VAL A 82 3.55 -6.81 -1.37
N ALA A 83 3.74 -8.01 -0.81
CA ALA A 83 2.76 -9.09 -0.91
C ALA A 83 1.38 -8.68 -0.33
N ALA A 84 1.38 -8.07 0.85
CA ALA A 84 0.16 -7.60 1.50
C ALA A 84 -0.55 -6.52 0.67
N GLY A 85 0.21 -5.58 0.09
CA GLY A 85 -0.33 -4.57 -0.82
C GLY A 85 -0.92 -5.17 -2.10
N ILE A 86 -0.28 -6.20 -2.69
CA ILE A 86 -0.84 -6.93 -3.84
C ILE A 86 -2.18 -7.57 -3.47
N VAL A 87 -2.22 -8.29 -2.34
CA VAL A 87 -3.44 -8.92 -1.84
C VAL A 87 -4.54 -7.88 -1.60
N LEU A 88 -4.20 -6.73 -1.02
CA LEU A 88 -5.14 -5.62 -0.82
C LEU A 88 -5.75 -5.15 -2.15
N HIS A 89 -4.92 -4.84 -3.14
CA HIS A 89 -5.38 -4.35 -4.44
C HIS A 89 -6.23 -5.37 -5.20
N VAL A 90 -5.81 -6.64 -5.22
CA VAL A 90 -6.58 -7.74 -5.82
C VAL A 90 -7.90 -7.95 -5.07
N GLY A 91 -7.88 -7.87 -3.74
CA GLY A 91 -9.07 -7.99 -2.89
C GLY A 91 -10.09 -6.90 -3.20
N ILE A 92 -9.66 -5.65 -3.40
CA ILE A 92 -10.54 -4.55 -3.81
C ILE A 92 -11.27 -4.89 -5.11
N LEU A 93 -10.57 -5.43 -6.12
CA LEU A 93 -11.18 -5.81 -7.39
C LEU A 93 -12.22 -6.93 -7.26
N GLY A 94 -12.00 -7.86 -6.31
CA GLY A 94 -12.91 -8.98 -6.09
C GLY A 94 -14.13 -8.62 -5.23
N PHE A 95 -13.97 -7.76 -4.22
CA PHE A 95 -15.03 -7.47 -3.24
C PHE A 95 -15.83 -6.19 -3.54
N VAL A 96 -15.26 -5.22 -4.26
CA VAL A 96 -15.89 -3.92 -4.49
C VAL A 96 -16.47 -3.83 -5.91
N ARG A 97 -17.66 -3.23 -6.04
CA ARG A 97 -18.29 -2.92 -7.34
C ARG A 97 -17.94 -1.51 -7.82
N GLY A 98 -17.91 -1.29 -9.13
CA GLY A 98 -17.65 0.05 -9.70
C GLY A 98 -16.19 0.48 -9.55
N THR A 99 -15.26 -0.48 -9.57
CA THR A 99 -13.85 -0.30 -9.19
C THR A 99 -12.98 0.39 -10.24
N GLY A 100 -13.51 0.95 -11.33
CA GLY A 100 -12.68 1.50 -12.42
C GLY A 100 -11.57 2.45 -11.93
N GLY A 101 -11.91 3.42 -11.08
CA GLY A 101 -10.93 4.33 -10.47
C GLY A 101 -9.97 3.63 -9.50
N LEU A 102 -10.48 2.72 -8.66
CA LEU A 102 -9.68 1.94 -7.71
C LEU A 102 -8.74 0.94 -8.41
N ALA A 103 -9.15 0.41 -9.56
CA ALA A 103 -8.37 -0.48 -10.39
C ALA A 103 -7.20 0.27 -11.03
N PHE A 104 -7.43 1.46 -11.57
CA PHE A 104 -6.36 2.30 -12.09
C PHE A 104 -5.37 2.70 -10.99
N PHE A 105 -5.90 3.12 -9.84
CA PHE A 105 -5.08 3.41 -8.66
C PHE A 105 -4.26 2.17 -8.22
N GLY A 106 -4.87 1.00 -8.19
CA GLY A 106 -4.21 -0.26 -7.89
C GLY A 106 -3.10 -0.58 -8.88
N LEU A 107 -3.36 -0.47 -10.19
CA LEU A 107 -2.34 -0.70 -11.22
C LEU A 107 -1.15 0.26 -11.09
N VAL A 108 -1.41 1.55 -10.89
CA VAL A 108 -0.35 2.55 -10.68
C VAL A 108 0.45 2.24 -9.43
N SER A 109 -0.22 1.86 -8.34
CA SER A 109 0.45 1.49 -7.07
C SER A 109 1.30 0.22 -7.23
N LEU A 110 0.77 -0.79 -7.92
CA LEU A 110 1.43 -2.06 -8.19
C LEU A 110 2.64 -1.89 -9.12
N ALA A 111 2.57 -0.98 -10.09
CA ALA A 111 3.68 -0.68 -11.00
C ALA A 111 4.94 -0.16 -10.27
N ILE A 112 4.79 0.35 -9.05
CA ILE A 112 5.90 0.82 -8.22
C ILE A 112 6.59 -0.34 -7.49
N TYR A 113 5.90 -1.46 -7.23
CA TYR A 113 6.45 -2.58 -6.45
C TYR A 113 7.71 -3.24 -7.03
N PRO A 114 7.87 -3.41 -8.36
CA PRO A 114 9.13 -3.85 -8.95
C PRO A 114 10.33 -2.96 -8.59
N VAL A 115 10.15 -1.65 -8.35
CA VAL A 115 11.25 -0.78 -7.92
C VAL A 115 11.79 -1.23 -6.57
N TYR A 116 10.93 -1.70 -5.67
CA TYR A 116 11.33 -2.21 -4.38
C TYR A 116 12.02 -3.58 -4.44
N SER A 117 11.94 -4.36 -5.52
CA SER A 117 12.71 -5.61 -5.60
C SER A 117 14.18 -5.38 -5.97
N VAL A 118 14.48 -4.31 -6.71
CA VAL A 118 15.82 -4.04 -7.25
C VAL A 118 16.62 -2.97 -6.50
N VAL A 119 15.94 -2.11 -5.72
CA VAL A 119 16.60 -1.01 -4.98
C VAL A 119 16.87 -1.43 -3.54
N SER A 120 17.94 -0.92 -2.92
CA SER A 120 18.16 -1.06 -1.47
C SER A 120 17.09 -0.31 -0.66
N PRO A 121 16.85 -0.65 0.62
CA PRO A 121 15.85 0.03 1.43
C PRO A 121 16.09 1.55 1.50
N PRO A 122 15.04 2.39 1.37
CA PRO A 122 15.18 3.85 1.33
C PRO A 122 15.89 4.42 2.56
N LEU A 123 15.51 3.95 3.76
CA LEU A 123 16.10 4.42 5.01
C LEU A 123 17.59 4.11 5.10
N ALA A 124 17.98 2.90 4.69
CA ALA A 124 19.37 2.48 4.68
C ALA A 124 20.24 3.26 3.68
N ARG A 125 19.65 3.91 2.65
CA ARG A 125 20.38 4.79 1.73
C ARG A 125 20.40 6.24 2.21
N ALA A 126 19.27 6.76 2.71
CA ALA A 126 19.18 8.13 3.20
C ALA A 126 20.16 8.40 4.36
N LEU A 127 20.36 7.41 5.22
CA LEU A 127 21.27 7.49 6.37
C LEU A 127 22.75 7.24 6.02
N ARG A 128 23.10 6.98 4.75
CA ARG A 128 24.52 6.79 4.39
C ARG A 128 25.29 8.10 4.54
N PRO A 129 26.49 8.09 5.16
CA PRO A 129 27.37 9.25 5.26
C PRO A 129 27.62 9.88 3.88
N GLU A 130 27.73 11.22 3.83
CA GLU A 130 27.99 11.98 2.60
C GLU A 130 29.23 11.46 1.85
N ALA A 131 30.28 11.11 2.59
CA ALA A 131 31.54 10.57 2.08
C ALA A 131 31.39 9.21 1.35
N GLU A 132 30.32 8.46 1.62
CA GLU A 132 30.02 7.17 1.00
C GLU A 132 28.97 7.28 -0.11
N ARG A 133 28.43 8.48 -0.37
CA ARG A 133 27.48 8.71 -1.46
C ARG A 133 28.25 8.80 -2.78
N PRO A 134 27.81 8.10 -3.83
CA PRO A 134 28.43 8.23 -5.15
C PRO A 134 28.28 9.67 -5.64
N VAL A 135 29.39 10.29 -6.06
CA VAL A 135 29.39 11.61 -6.69
C VAL A 135 28.57 11.52 -7.98
N PRO A 136 27.58 12.40 -8.21
CA PRO A 136 26.83 12.41 -9.46
C PRO A 136 27.81 12.65 -10.62
N SER A 137 27.73 11.81 -11.66
CA SER A 137 28.48 12.05 -12.90
C SER A 137 28.01 13.38 -13.48
N PRO A 138 28.91 14.29 -13.91
CA PRO A 138 28.49 15.43 -14.71
C PRO A 138 27.72 14.92 -15.93
N ALA A 139 26.60 15.57 -16.22
CA ALA A 139 25.72 15.29 -17.35
C ALA A 139 26.34 15.74 -18.68
#